data_AF-A0A5B7UGV4-F1
#
_entry.id   AF-A0A5B7UGV4-F1
#
_cell.length_a   1.000
_cell.length_b   1.000
_cell.length_c   1.000
_cell.angle_alpha   90.00
_cell.angle_beta   90.00
_cell.angle_gamma   90.00
#
_symmetry.space_group_name_H-M   'P 1'
#
loop_
_entity.id
_entity.type
_entity.pdbx_description
1 polymer ?
#
loop_
_entity_poly.entity_id
_entity_poly.type
_entity_poly.pdbx_seq_one_letter_code
_entity_poly.pdbx_strand_id
1 'polypeptide(L)'
;MSVSAIGEPLLLQGFGQGWLFTPLVMFMITGLPPHLSGNGSLIGTSIRFWTTNFGFAFAHIVTNIYLQKNYNALQSNIDLAIPRIQQIYESLFNSFSKSYGTELAHRLSLNQLNKEVYNQSLLLANIQIFHIYMGIALITGVLILLFVPKRVKI
;
A
#
# COMPACT_ATOMS: atom_id res chain seq x y z
N MET A 1 -2.37 7.26 -17.53
CA MET A 1 -1.42 7.43 -16.40
C MET A 1 -0.07 7.77 -16.99
N SER A 2 0.54 8.90 -16.60
CA SER A 2 1.88 9.26 -17.08
C SER A 2 2.93 8.38 -16.38
N VAL A 3 4.01 8.08 -17.09
CA VAL A 3 5.15 7.32 -16.54
C VAL A 3 5.76 8.04 -15.33
N SER A 4 5.72 9.37 -15.27
CA SER A 4 6.20 10.15 -14.13
C SER A 4 5.45 9.86 -12.83
N ALA A 5 4.12 9.69 -12.89
CA ALA A 5 3.28 9.47 -11.71
C ALA A 5 3.56 8.14 -10.98
N ILE A 6 4.17 7.18 -11.66
CA ILE A 6 4.53 5.86 -11.13
C ILE A 6 6.05 5.75 -10.94
N GLY A 7 6.81 6.28 -11.89
CA GLY A 7 8.26 6.15 -11.95
C GLY A 7 8.96 6.82 -10.78
N GLU A 8 8.56 8.03 -10.41
CA GLU A 8 9.21 8.78 -9.33
C GLU A 8 9.04 8.08 -7.96
N PRO A 9 7.83 7.68 -7.52
CA PRO A 9 7.68 6.92 -6.28
C PRO A 9 8.43 5.59 -6.28
N LEU A 10 8.43 4.85 -7.40
CA LEU A 10 9.11 3.55 -7.48
C LEU A 10 10.64 3.69 -7.45
N LEU A 11 11.19 4.73 -8.10
CA LEU A 11 12.61 5.04 -8.02
C LEU A 11 13.01 5.40 -6.59
N LEU A 12 12.22 6.25 -5.92
CA LEU A 12 12.47 6.61 -4.53
C LEU A 12 12.39 5.40 -3.60
N GLN A 13 11.43 4.50 -3.83
CA GLN A 13 11.30 3.25 -3.10
C GLN A 13 12.53 2.35 -3.32
N GLY A 14 12.97 2.17 -4.56
CA GLY A 14 14.14 1.36 -4.90
C GLY A 14 15.42 1.93 -4.29
N PHE A 15 15.60 3.25 -4.36
CA PHE A 15 16.71 3.95 -3.73
C PHE A 15 16.71 3.77 -2.21
N GLY A 16 15.57 4.01 -1.55
CA GLY A 16 15.45 3.85 -0.09
C GLY A 16 15.77 2.42 0.37
N GLN A 17 15.30 1.41 -0.36
CA GLN A 17 15.63 0.01 -0.08
C GLN A 17 17.12 -0.27 -0.28
N GLY A 18 17.72 0.16 -1.40
CA GLY A 18 19.14 -0.04 -1.67
C GLY A 18 20.04 0.61 -0.62
N TRP A 19 19.69 1.84 -0.23
CA TRP A 19 20.41 2.64 0.75
C TRP A 19 20.41 1.99 2.15
N LEU A 20 19.28 1.42 2.57
CA LEU A 20 19.17 0.76 3.86
C LEU A 20 19.84 -0.62 3.88
N PHE A 21 19.61 -1.44 2.86
CA PHE A 21 20.05 -2.84 2.87
C PHE A 21 21.55 -3.03 2.63
N THR A 22 22.16 -2.19 1.80
CA THR A 22 23.59 -2.31 1.46
C THR A 22 24.50 -2.26 2.69
N PRO A 23 24.43 -1.23 3.57
CA PRO A 23 25.25 -1.19 4.77
C PRO A 23 24.91 -2.29 5.78
N LEU A 24 23.64 -2.70 5.88
CA LEU A 24 23.23 -3.80 6.78
C LEU A 24 23.86 -5.13 6.37
N VAL A 25 23.87 -5.44 5.08
CA VAL A 25 24.50 -6.67 4.56
C VAL A 25 26.03 -6.60 4.76
N MET A 26 26.65 -5.44 4.52
CA MET A 26 28.09 -5.26 4.78
C MET A 26 28.43 -5.44 6.27
N PHE A 27 27.62 -4.90 7.17
CA PHE A 27 27.78 -5.10 8.61
C PHE A 27 27.68 -6.58 9.01
N MET A 28 26.71 -7.30 8.44
CA MET A 28 26.54 -8.73 8.70
C MET A 28 27.73 -9.57 8.21
N ILE A 29 28.25 -9.28 7.02
CA ILE A 29 29.36 -10.03 6.42
C ILE A 29 30.67 -9.75 7.15
N THR A 30 30.93 -8.49 7.52
CA THR A 30 32.18 -8.10 8.21
C THR A 30 32.27 -8.65 9.64
N GLY A 31 31.14 -8.98 10.26
CA GLY A 31 31.10 -9.66 11.57
C GLY A 31 31.31 -11.17 11.53
N LEU A 32 31.42 -11.79 10.36
CA LEU A 32 31.57 -13.24 10.20
C LEU A 32 33.02 -13.65 9.86
N PRO A 33 33.47 -14.84 10.30
CA PRO A 33 34.72 -15.43 9.83
C PRO A 33 34.77 -15.51 8.29
N PRO A 34 35.95 -15.35 7.65
CA PRO A 34 36.06 -15.32 6.19
C PRO A 34 35.43 -16.52 5.46
N HIS A 35 35.53 -17.71 6.06
CA HIS A 35 34.96 -18.95 5.51
C HIS A 35 33.42 -19.03 5.58
N LEU A 36 32.76 -18.16 6.35
CA LEU A 36 31.30 -18.08 6.47
C LEU A 36 30.71 -16.86 5.76
N SER A 37 31.54 -15.93 5.27
CA SER A 37 31.11 -14.70 4.61
C SER A 37 30.16 -14.93 3.42
N GLY A 38 30.45 -15.93 2.58
CA GLY A 38 29.59 -16.35 1.47
C GLY A 38 28.23 -16.86 1.93
N ASN A 39 28.21 -17.71 2.96
CA ASN A 39 26.97 -18.25 3.53
C ASN A 39 26.13 -17.15 4.20
N GLY A 40 26.76 -16.22 4.91
CA GLY A 40 26.09 -15.06 5.51
C GLY A 40 25.44 -14.15 4.46
N SER A 41 26.12 -13.93 3.32
CA SER A 41 25.58 -13.17 2.19
C SER A 41 24.35 -13.84 1.58
N LEU A 42 24.38 -15.16 1.41
CA LEU A 42 23.25 -15.94 0.89
C LEU A 42 22.05 -15.92 1.84
N ILE A 43 22.28 -16.03 3.15
CA ILE A 43 21.21 -15.95 4.14
C ILE A 43 20.59 -14.55 4.16
N GLY A 44 21.41 -13.49 4.18
CA GLY A 44 20.93 -12.11 4.20
C GLY A 44 20.11 -11.74 2.96
N THR A 45 20.58 -12.13 1.77
CA THR A 45 19.84 -11.91 0.52
C THR A 45 18.55 -12.73 0.47
N SER A 46 18.59 -14.00 0.89
CA SER A 46 17.42 -14.87 0.95
C SER A 46 16.34 -14.30 1.88
N ILE A 47 16.72 -13.91 3.11
CA ILE A 47 15.79 -13.30 4.07
C ILE A 47 15.15 -12.04 3.47
N ARG A 48 15.94 -11.17 2.82
CA ARG A 48 15.42 -9.97 2.14
C ARG A 48 14.35 -10.34 1.10
N PHE A 49 14.63 -11.29 0.21
CA PHE A 49 13.67 -11.68 -0.83
C PHE A 49 12.41 -12.30 -0.24
N TRP A 50 12.55 -13.24 0.69
CA TRP A 50 11.40 -13.88 1.35
C TRP A 50 10.53 -12.87 2.09
N THR A 51 11.13 -12.04 2.94
CA THR A 51 10.39 -11.02 3.71
C THR A 51 9.72 -9.99 2.78
N THR A 52 10.36 -9.62 1.68
CA THR A 52 9.77 -8.70 0.68
C THR A 52 8.54 -9.34 0.02
N ASN A 53 8.66 -10.60 -0.43
CA ASN A 53 7.56 -11.32 -1.06
C ASN A 53 6.38 -11.54 -0.10
N PHE A 54 6.67 -11.96 1.14
CA PHE A 54 5.64 -12.08 2.17
C PHE A 54 5.00 -10.73 2.50
N GLY A 55 5.79 -9.66 2.57
CA GLY A 55 5.31 -8.30 2.81
C GLY A 55 4.33 -7.85 1.72
N PHE A 56 4.67 -8.05 0.45
CA PHE A 56 3.79 -7.71 -0.67
C PHE A 56 2.52 -8.57 -0.70
N ALA A 57 2.64 -9.89 -0.49
CA ALA A 57 1.49 -10.78 -0.45
C ALA A 57 0.53 -10.39 0.69
N PHE A 58 1.07 -10.11 1.87
CA PHE A 58 0.31 -9.64 3.03
C PHE A 58 -0.35 -8.29 2.74
N ALA A 59 0.40 -7.32 2.19
CA ALA A 59 -0.14 -6.02 1.78
C ALA A 59 -1.36 -6.18 0.89
N HIS A 60 -1.21 -6.99 -0.16
CA HIS A 60 -2.25 -7.20 -1.16
C HIS A 60 -3.51 -7.83 -0.56
N ILE A 61 -3.34 -8.89 0.25
CA ILE A 61 -4.47 -9.57 0.90
C ILE A 61 -5.21 -8.60 1.83
N VAL A 62 -4.49 -7.86 2.66
CA VAL A 62 -5.07 -6.92 3.62
C VAL A 62 -5.77 -5.76 2.90
N THR A 63 -5.17 -5.21 1.84
CA THR A 63 -5.81 -4.18 1.00
C THR A 63 -7.13 -4.68 0.47
N ASN A 64 -7.16 -5.89 -0.10
CA ASN A 64 -8.37 -6.43 -0.69
C ASN A 64 -9.48 -6.65 0.35
N ILE A 65 -9.14 -7.16 1.54
CA ILE A 65 -10.10 -7.36 2.63
C ILE A 65 -10.73 -6.03 3.07
N TYR A 66 -9.90 -5.02 3.35
CA TYR A 66 -10.40 -3.71 3.79
C TYR A 66 -11.13 -2.97 2.68
N LEU A 67 -10.65 -3.06 1.44
CA LEU A 67 -11.33 -2.51 0.27
C LEU A 67 -12.73 -3.09 0.15
N GLN A 68 -12.87 -4.42 0.18
CA GLN A 68 -14.18 -5.07 0.06
C GLN A 68 -15.10 -4.71 1.22
N LYS A 69 -14.57 -4.65 2.46
CA LYS A 69 -15.33 -4.23 3.64
C LYS A 69 -15.84 -2.80 3.49
N ASN A 70 -14.97 -1.86 3.13
CA ASN A 70 -15.32 -0.44 3.00
C ASN A 70 -16.25 -0.22 1.79
N TYR A 71 -16.05 -0.97 0.69
CA TYR A 71 -16.91 -0.93 -0.49
C TYR A 71 -18.32 -1.39 -0.16
N ASN A 72 -18.48 -2.54 0.50
CA ASN A 72 -19.80 -3.04 0.89
C ASN A 72 -20.50 -2.06 1.84
N ALA A 73 -19.77 -1.50 2.80
CA ALA A 73 -20.29 -0.50 3.73
C ALA A 73 -20.75 0.76 3.00
N LEU A 74 -19.93 1.33 2.11
CA LEU A 74 -20.28 2.53 1.36
C LEU A 74 -21.44 2.26 0.39
N GLN A 75 -21.39 1.15 -0.36
CA GLN A 75 -22.43 0.78 -1.32
C GLN A 75 -23.80 0.62 -0.66
N SER A 76 -23.86 0.04 0.55
CA SER A 76 -25.12 -0.09 1.30
C SER A 76 -25.77 1.24 1.71
N ASN A 77 -25.01 2.34 1.65
CA ASN A 77 -25.48 3.69 1.96
C ASN A 77 -25.73 4.55 0.71
N ILE A 78 -25.63 3.98 -0.49
CA ILE A 78 -25.94 4.68 -1.74
C ILE A 78 -27.42 4.49 -2.04
N ASP A 79 -28.19 5.51 -1.70
CA ASP A 79 -29.57 5.63 -2.13
C ASP A 79 -29.75 6.99 -2.82
N LEU A 80 -30.38 6.98 -4.00
CA LEU A 80 -30.72 8.20 -4.75
C LEU A 80 -31.79 9.03 -4.02
N ALA A 81 -32.48 8.48 -3.03
CA ALA A 81 -33.34 9.22 -2.12
C ALA A 81 -32.56 10.14 -1.16
N ILE A 82 -31.24 9.92 -1.00
CA ILE A 82 -30.39 10.78 -0.16
C ILE A 82 -30.03 12.04 -0.96
N PRO A 83 -30.36 13.26 -0.47
CA PRO A 83 -30.17 14.50 -1.23
C PRO A 83 -28.74 14.73 -1.72
N ARG A 84 -27.74 14.33 -0.92
CA ARG A 84 -26.33 14.47 -1.29
C ARG A 84 -25.93 13.56 -2.45
N ILE A 85 -26.42 12.32 -2.47
CA ILE A 85 -26.12 11.36 -3.54
C ILE A 85 -26.86 11.77 -4.81
N GLN A 86 -28.10 12.24 -4.67
CA GLN A 86 -28.87 12.79 -5.76
C GLN A 86 -28.16 13.98 -6.43
N GLN A 87 -27.63 14.94 -5.66
CA GLN A 87 -26.88 16.08 -6.20
C GLN A 87 -25.64 15.64 -6.99
N ILE A 88 -24.90 14.66 -6.48
CA ILE A 88 -23.73 14.11 -7.17
C ILE A 88 -24.16 13.43 -8.48
N TYR A 89 -25.20 12.60 -8.41
CA TYR A 89 -25.75 11.92 -9.57
C TYR A 89 -26.25 12.90 -10.65
N GLU A 90 -27.02 13.92 -10.27
CA GLU A 90 -27.53 14.94 -11.18
C GLU A 90 -26.40 15.76 -11.81
N SER A 91 -25.35 16.10 -11.04
CA SER A 91 -24.16 16.77 -11.57
C SER A 91 -23.46 15.91 -12.63
N LEU A 92 -23.31 14.61 -12.38
CA LEU A 92 -22.71 13.67 -13.33
C LEU A 92 -23.60 13.51 -14.57
N PHE A 93 -24.91 13.36 -14.36
CA PHE A 93 -25.89 13.20 -15.42
C PHE A 93 -25.93 14.43 -16.33
N ASN A 94 -25.95 15.63 -15.76
CA ASN A 94 -25.93 16.89 -16.50
C ASN A 94 -24.62 17.10 -17.26
N SER A 95 -23.50 16.51 -16.81
CA SER A 95 -22.24 16.52 -17.55
C SER A 95 -22.29 15.58 -18.74
N PHE A 96 -22.81 14.36 -18.58
CA PHE A 96 -22.86 13.37 -19.65
C PHE A 96 -23.99 13.61 -20.64
N SER A 97 -25.14 14.16 -20.21
CA SER A 97 -26.29 14.44 -21.09
C SER A 97 -26.01 15.50 -22.15
N LYS A 98 -25.00 16.35 -21.93
CA LYS A 98 -24.54 17.35 -22.93
C LYS A 98 -23.83 16.73 -24.13
N SER A 99 -23.25 15.54 -23.96
CA SER A 99 -22.44 14.87 -24.99
C SER A 99 -23.00 13.52 -25.42
N TYR A 100 -23.88 12.93 -24.61
CA TYR A 100 -24.45 11.60 -24.81
C TYR A 100 -25.97 11.65 -24.66
N GLY A 101 -26.69 10.77 -25.34
CA GLY A 101 -28.14 10.62 -25.17
C GLY A 101 -28.50 10.27 -23.71
N THR A 102 -29.73 10.59 -23.30
CA THR A 102 -30.21 10.48 -21.91
C THR A 102 -29.99 9.10 -21.29
N GLU A 103 -30.26 8.04 -22.03
CA GLU A 103 -30.06 6.65 -21.58
C GLU A 103 -28.58 6.32 -21.33
N LEU A 104 -27.71 6.74 -22.25
CA LEU A 104 -26.26 6.52 -22.11
C LEU A 104 -25.69 7.37 -20.97
N ALA A 105 -26.16 8.61 -20.82
CA ALA A 105 -25.78 9.50 -19.73
C ALA A 105 -26.17 8.93 -18.36
N HIS A 106 -27.33 8.29 -18.23
CA HIS A 106 -27.76 7.62 -17.00
C HIS A 106 -26.77 6.52 -16.60
N ARG A 107 -26.46 5.61 -17.52
CA ARG A 107 -25.53 4.49 -17.28
C ARG A 107 -24.12 4.98 -16.95
N LEU A 108 -23.62 5.98 -17.67
CA LEU A 108 -22.30 6.56 -17.41
C LEU A 108 -22.23 7.24 -16.03
N SER A 109 -23.29 7.92 -15.61
CA SER A 109 -23.36 8.56 -14.30
C SER A 109 -23.33 7.55 -13.16
N LEU A 110 -24.11 6.46 -13.28
CA LEU A 110 -24.09 5.38 -12.28
C LEU A 110 -22.72 4.68 -12.23
N ASN A 111 -22.10 4.42 -13.38
CA ASN A 111 -20.77 3.83 -13.43
C ASN A 111 -19.71 4.74 -12.79
N GLN A 112 -19.78 6.05 -13.05
CA GLN A 112 -18.88 7.02 -12.44
C GLN A 112 -19.11 7.10 -10.92
N LEU A 113 -20.36 7.09 -10.45
CA LEU A 113 -20.68 7.05 -9.03
C LEU A 113 -20.08 5.81 -8.35
N ASN A 114 -20.27 4.62 -8.92
CA ASN A 114 -19.68 3.38 -8.40
C ASN A 114 -18.14 3.44 -8.40
N LYS A 115 -17.53 4.08 -9.40
CA LYS A 115 -16.08 4.29 -9.44
C LYS A 115 -15.60 5.20 -8.31
N GLU A 116 -16.33 6.25 -7.98
CA GLU A 116 -15.98 7.11 -6.84
C GLU A 116 -16.09 6.36 -5.52
N VAL A 117 -17.11 5.51 -5.38
CA VAL A 117 -17.28 4.66 -4.19
C VAL A 117 -16.10 3.70 -4.05
N TYR A 118 -15.67 3.08 -5.15
CA TYR A 118 -14.47 2.26 -5.18
C TYR A 118 -13.22 3.05 -4.76
N ASN A 119 -13.01 4.25 -5.32
CA ASN A 119 -11.87 5.10 -4.98
C ASN A 119 -11.85 5.48 -3.50
N GLN A 120 -13.00 5.84 -2.93
CA GLN A 120 -13.12 6.16 -1.51
C GLN A 120 -12.89 4.94 -0.62
N SER A 121 -13.39 3.77 -1.04
CA SER A 121 -13.16 2.50 -0.35
C SER A 121 -11.67 2.15 -0.32
N LEU A 122 -10.97 2.37 -1.44
CA LEU A 122 -9.54 2.17 -1.56
C LEU A 122 -8.74 3.16 -0.69
N LEU A 123 -9.14 4.42 -0.64
CA LEU A 123 -8.52 5.42 0.24
C LEU A 123 -8.63 5.01 1.71
N LEU A 124 -9.83 4.60 2.16
CA LEU A 124 -10.04 4.12 3.52
C LEU A 124 -9.21 2.87 3.84
N ALA A 125 -9.11 1.94 2.88
CA ALA A 125 -8.27 0.75 3.02
C ALA A 125 -6.79 1.12 3.16
N ASN A 126 -6.28 2.06 2.35
CA ASN A 126 -4.91 2.53 2.42
C ASN A 126 -4.60 3.21 3.77
N ILE A 127 -5.54 3.99 4.32
CA ILE A 127 -5.40 4.59 5.65
C ILE A 127 -5.29 3.49 6.71
N GLN A 128 -6.15 2.47 6.68
CA GLN A 128 -6.12 1.37 7.64
C GLN A 128 -4.83 0.57 7.58
N ILE A 129 -4.33 0.30 6.37
CA ILE A 129 -3.05 -0.39 6.15
C ILE A 129 -1.86 0.45 6.64
N PHE A 130 -1.90 1.76 6.40
CA PHE A 130 -0.87 2.66 6.92
C PHE A 130 -0.76 2.56 8.45
N HIS A 131 -1.89 2.55 9.16
CA HIS A 131 -1.89 2.39 10.62
C HIS A 131 -1.28 1.05 11.06
N ILE A 132 -1.59 -0.05 10.34
CA ILE A 132 -1.01 -1.38 10.62
C ILE A 132 0.51 -1.35 10.45
N TYR A 133 1.01 -0.81 9.33
CA TYR A 133 2.44 -0.73 9.07
C TYR A 133 3.18 0.20 10.03
N MET A 134 2.58 1.33 10.38
CA MET A 134 3.12 2.23 11.40
C MET A 134 3.22 1.52 12.76
N GLY A 135 2.21 0.73 13.13
CA GLY A 135 2.24 -0.08 14.35
C GLY A 135 3.39 -1.11 14.34
N ILE A 136 3.54 -1.85 13.24
CA ILE A 136 4.64 -2.82 13.07
C ILE A 136 6.00 -2.11 13.14
N ALA A 137 6.17 -0.98 12.45
CA ALA A 137 7.41 -0.22 12.44
C ALA A 137 7.77 0.33 13.84
N LEU A 138 6.78 0.77 14.60
CA LEU A 138 7.00 1.25 15.97
C LEU A 138 7.41 0.09 16.88
N ILE A 139 6.71 -1.06 16.81
CA ILE A 139 7.05 -2.25 17.60
C ILE A 139 8.46 -2.73 17.26
N THR A 140 8.82 -2.84 15.98
CA THR A 140 10.16 -3.28 15.57
C THR A 140 11.23 -2.29 15.99
N GLY A 141 10.98 -0.98 15.85
CA GLY A 141 11.87 0.07 16.34
C GLY A 141 12.14 -0.04 17.85
N VAL A 142 11.10 -0.23 18.65
CA VAL A 142 11.22 -0.44 20.10
C VAL A 142 12.02 -1.71 20.41
N LEU A 143 11.73 -2.83 19.74
CA LEU A 143 12.47 -4.07 19.93
C LEU A 143 13.97 -3.88 19.63
N ILE A 144 14.31 -3.25 18.51
CA ILE A 144 15.70 -2.96 18.14
C ILE A 144 16.39 -2.11 19.22
N LEU A 145 15.72 -1.08 19.75
CA LEU A 145 16.27 -0.24 20.83
C LEU A 145 16.47 -0.99 22.14
N LEU A 146 15.58 -1.94 22.46
CA LEU A 146 15.71 -2.78 23.66
C LEU A 146 16.85 -3.80 23.54
N PHE A 147 17.22 -4.21 22.32
CA PHE A 147 18.40 -5.02 22.07
C PHE A 147 19.67 -4.17 22.14
N VAL A 148 20.10 -3.80 23.35
CA VAL A 148 21.44 -3.26 23.58
C VAL A 148 22.45 -4.39 23.38
N PRO A 149 23.42 -4.27 22.45
CA PRO A 149 24.42 -5.30 22.25
C PRO A 149 25.23 -5.46 23.55
N LYS A 150 25.18 -6.64 24.17
CA LYS A 150 26.15 -7.00 25.21
C LYS A 150 27.52 -6.99 24.55
N ARG A 151 28.40 -6.07 24.96
CA ARG A 151 29.80 -6.05 24.51
C ARG A 151 30.38 -7.44 24.75
N VAL A 152 30.70 -8.15 23.68
CA VAL A 152 31.57 -9.33 23.76
C VAL A 152 32.92 -8.78 24.21
N LYS A 153 33.32 -9.08 25.46
CA LYS A 153 34.69 -8.85 25.92
C LYS A 153 35.56 -9.80 25.11
N ILE A 154 36.37 -9.23 24.23
CA ILE A 154 37.50 -9.91 23.58
C ILE A 154 38.55 -10.17 24.65
#